data_AF-A0A495SFP5-F1
#
_entry.id   AF-A0A495SFP5-F1
#
_cell.length_a   1.000
_cell.length_b   1.000
_cell.length_c   1.000
_cell.angle_alpha   90.00
_cell.angle_beta   90.00
_cell.angle_gamma   90.00
#
_symmetry.space_group_name_H-M   'P 1'
#
loop_
_entity.id
_entity.type
_entity.pdbx_description
1 polymer ?
#
loop_
_entity_poly.entity_id
_entity_poly.type
_entity_poly.pdbx_seq_one_letter_code
_entity_poly.pdbx_strand_id
1 'polypeptide(L)'
;MEIMESEIPLGYQQANCHNISHYISLLFESKGYSCAKIWAFAPVIYSVSSSKLISFTDKKKLSPNGKIDWGYHVAPILQVKIGNKVRKMVIDPSLFPRGPVRYRTWLGKLKTRKLIYLIMDSDWYLFNSSIIPNSQFQINSDEDLHHLNKPNLKLPESFSNKLITDFFKYEEDCKNNHWVEKGLAINETAIEFYNTEIKPILSLGSQKELINDYKNLVGNVFNFETIFRDEMWNYEMNMEFQNKHQIIIAKYRVIYASNVLKWQESLAKLNK
;
A
#
# COMPACT_ATOMS: atom_id res chain seq x y z
N MET A 1 2.22 16.60 -14.78
CA MET A 1 3.57 17.11 -14.51
C MET A 1 3.70 17.36 -13.02
N GLU A 2 2.74 18.04 -12.40
CA GLU A 2 2.71 18.31 -10.94
C GLU A 2 2.77 17.08 -10.00
N ILE A 3 2.17 15.93 -10.32
CA ILE A 3 2.32 14.71 -9.47
C ILE A 3 3.78 14.22 -9.44
N MET A 4 4.53 14.47 -10.51
CA MET A 4 5.96 14.16 -10.55
C MET A 4 6.79 15.22 -9.79
N GLU A 5 6.20 16.37 -9.49
CA GLU A 5 6.80 17.49 -8.77
C GLU A 5 6.36 17.55 -7.30
N SER A 6 5.31 16.82 -6.91
CA SER A 6 4.62 16.95 -5.61
C SER A 6 5.31 16.26 -4.43
N GLU A 7 6.64 16.05 -4.48
CA GLU A 7 7.46 15.41 -3.43
C GLU A 7 6.94 14.05 -2.89
N ILE A 8 5.97 13.42 -3.57
CA ILE A 8 5.36 12.16 -3.11
C ILE A 8 6.46 11.08 -3.02
N PRO A 9 6.53 10.31 -1.92
CA PRO A 9 7.60 9.36 -1.67
C PRO A 9 7.41 8.06 -2.45
N LEU A 10 7.53 8.16 -3.77
CA LEU A 10 7.36 7.08 -4.75
C LEU A 10 8.55 6.11 -4.77
N GLY A 11 9.64 6.46 -4.06
CA GLY A 11 10.87 5.68 -4.01
C GLY A 11 10.73 4.39 -3.20
N TYR A 12 9.87 4.36 -2.18
CA TYR A 12 9.69 3.20 -1.32
C TYR A 12 8.58 2.31 -1.86
N GLN A 13 8.97 1.16 -2.42
CA GLN A 13 8.04 0.25 -3.09
C GLN A 13 7.56 -0.90 -2.20
N GLN A 14 7.97 -0.97 -0.92
CA GLN A 14 7.58 -2.10 -0.08
C GLN A 14 6.13 -2.01 0.41
N ALA A 15 5.53 -0.81 0.50
CA ALA A 15 4.19 -0.65 1.09
C ALA A 15 3.53 0.69 0.80
N ASN A 16 2.37 0.89 1.45
CA ASN A 16 1.62 2.15 1.52
C ASN A 16 1.15 2.70 0.15
N CYS A 17 0.98 1.82 -0.83
CA CYS A 17 0.40 2.20 -2.13
C CYS A 17 -1.03 2.74 -1.99
N HIS A 18 -1.82 2.28 -1.02
CA HIS A 18 -3.14 2.83 -0.72
C HIS A 18 -3.07 4.28 -0.21
N ASN A 19 -2.13 4.60 0.68
CA ASN A 19 -1.88 5.97 1.16
C ASN A 19 -1.48 6.90 0.02
N ILE A 20 -0.51 6.49 -0.80
CA ILE A 20 -0.08 7.24 -1.99
C ILE A 20 -1.25 7.43 -2.96
N SER A 21 -1.99 6.36 -3.25
CA SER A 21 -3.11 6.42 -4.18
C SER A 21 -4.22 7.33 -3.66
N HIS A 22 -4.51 7.30 -2.37
CA HIS A 22 -5.53 8.16 -1.77
C HIS A 22 -5.11 9.63 -1.78
N TYR A 23 -3.87 9.93 -1.41
CA TYR A 23 -3.32 11.28 -1.48
C TYR A 23 -3.39 11.85 -2.91
N ILE A 24 -3.00 11.07 -3.92
CA ILE A 24 -3.11 11.50 -5.33
C ILE A 24 -4.58 11.71 -5.72
N SER A 25 -5.51 10.89 -5.22
CA SER A 25 -6.94 11.09 -5.45
C SER A 25 -7.43 12.42 -4.88
N LEU A 26 -7.06 12.77 -3.65
CA LEU A 26 -7.39 14.05 -3.03
C LEU A 26 -6.76 15.24 -3.77
N LEU A 27 -5.53 15.09 -4.27
CA LEU A 27 -4.88 16.10 -5.10
C LEU A 27 -5.60 16.34 -6.44
N PHE A 28 -6.22 15.30 -7.02
CA PHE A 28 -7.07 15.49 -8.19
C PHE A 28 -8.37 16.20 -7.84
N GLU A 29 -8.99 15.81 -6.73
CA GLU A 29 -10.24 16.38 -6.26
C GLU A 29 -10.09 17.88 -5.93
N SER A 30 -9.00 18.27 -5.26
CA SER A 30 -8.69 19.67 -4.95
C SER A 30 -8.52 20.55 -6.21
N LYS A 31 -8.38 19.92 -7.38
CA LYS A 31 -8.26 20.57 -8.69
C LYS A 31 -9.53 20.44 -9.54
N GLY A 32 -10.61 19.93 -8.96
CA GLY A 32 -11.89 19.73 -9.65
C GLY A 32 -11.94 18.51 -10.56
N TYR A 33 -11.00 17.55 -10.42
CA TYR A 33 -11.00 16.31 -11.19
C TYR A 33 -11.46 15.14 -10.32
N SER A 34 -12.49 14.44 -10.77
CA SER A 34 -12.86 13.14 -10.18
C SER A 34 -11.98 12.03 -10.74
N CYS A 35 -11.54 11.12 -9.87
CA CYS A 35 -10.84 9.90 -10.24
C CYS A 35 -11.47 8.67 -9.59
N ALA A 36 -11.14 7.50 -10.13
CA ALA A 36 -11.40 6.22 -9.47
C ALA A 36 -10.05 5.64 -9.00
N LYS A 37 -10.08 4.51 -8.30
CA LYS A 37 -8.92 3.67 -8.04
C LYS A 37 -9.05 2.33 -8.74
N ILE A 38 -7.95 1.85 -9.33
CA ILE A 38 -7.84 0.47 -9.79
C ILE A 38 -7.08 -0.33 -8.73
N TRP A 39 -7.71 -1.40 -8.27
CA TRP A 39 -7.18 -2.34 -7.28
C TRP A 39 -6.84 -3.63 -8.00
N ALA A 40 -5.64 -4.15 -7.78
CA ALA A 40 -5.18 -5.43 -8.30
C ALA A 40 -4.83 -6.38 -7.15
N PHE A 41 -5.40 -7.58 -7.16
CA PHE A 41 -5.28 -8.57 -6.10
C PHE A 41 -4.54 -9.81 -6.60
N ALA A 42 -3.45 -10.13 -5.92
CA ALA A 42 -2.77 -11.41 -6.09
C ALA A 42 -3.63 -12.54 -5.51
N PRO A 43 -3.46 -13.79 -5.99
CA PRO A 43 -4.23 -14.93 -5.50
C PRO A 43 -4.23 -15.13 -3.98
N VAL A 44 -3.14 -14.77 -3.29
CA VAL A 44 -3.07 -14.86 -1.82
C VAL A 44 -4.15 -14.07 -1.08
N ILE A 45 -4.68 -12.99 -1.69
CA ILE A 45 -5.69 -12.16 -1.04
C ILE A 45 -7.08 -12.79 -1.09
N TYR A 46 -7.40 -13.53 -2.14
CA TYR A 46 -8.78 -14.01 -2.37
C TYR A 46 -8.90 -15.53 -2.34
N SER A 47 -7.81 -16.28 -2.11
CA SER A 47 -7.78 -17.73 -2.13
C SER A 47 -6.90 -18.27 -1.02
N VAL A 48 -7.52 -18.96 -0.05
CA VAL A 48 -6.84 -19.60 1.08
C VAL A 48 -5.87 -20.72 0.65
N SER A 49 -6.05 -21.27 -0.55
CA SER A 49 -5.22 -22.36 -1.09
C SER A 49 -4.03 -21.86 -1.92
N SER A 50 -3.73 -20.57 -1.94
CA SER A 50 -2.68 -20.00 -2.78
C SER A 50 -1.80 -19.02 -2.03
N SER A 51 -0.48 -19.24 -2.04
CA SER A 51 0.52 -18.31 -1.51
C SER A 51 1.07 -17.32 -2.55
N LYS A 52 0.46 -17.28 -3.75
CA LYS A 52 0.99 -16.50 -4.86
C LYS A 52 0.81 -14.99 -4.68
N LEU A 53 1.94 -14.28 -4.74
CA LEU A 53 2.07 -12.82 -4.63
C LEU A 53 2.36 -12.18 -6.00
N ILE A 54 2.17 -10.87 -6.08
CA ILE A 54 2.79 -10.03 -7.11
C ILE A 54 4.25 -9.85 -6.71
N SER A 55 5.21 -10.20 -7.58
CA SER A 55 6.63 -10.22 -7.24
C SER A 55 7.51 -9.51 -8.27
N PHE A 56 8.44 -8.68 -7.81
CA PHE A 56 9.44 -8.00 -8.64
C PHE A 56 10.83 -8.13 -8.04
N THR A 57 11.85 -7.98 -8.88
CA THR A 57 13.23 -7.77 -8.40
C THR A 57 13.33 -6.43 -7.68
N ASP A 58 13.86 -6.46 -6.45
CA ASP A 58 14.19 -5.24 -5.73
C ASP A 58 15.48 -4.63 -6.28
N LYS A 59 15.33 -3.60 -7.09
CA LYS A 59 16.46 -2.88 -7.69
C LYS A 59 17.29 -2.11 -6.66
N LYS A 60 16.69 -1.69 -5.54
CA LYS A 60 17.39 -0.98 -4.46
C LYS A 60 18.08 -1.96 -3.50
N LYS A 61 17.77 -3.26 -3.61
CA LYS A 61 18.27 -4.33 -2.75
C LYS A 61 17.95 -4.07 -1.27
N LEU A 62 16.82 -3.43 -0.99
CA LEU A 62 16.32 -3.15 0.35
C LEU A 62 15.79 -4.42 1.02
N SER A 63 15.07 -5.26 0.29
CA SER A 63 14.53 -6.48 0.86
C SER A 63 15.63 -7.51 1.14
N PRO A 64 15.53 -8.26 2.25
CA PRO A 64 16.49 -9.30 2.57
C PRO A 64 16.60 -10.38 1.49
N ASN A 65 15.47 -10.72 0.86
CA ASN A 65 15.37 -11.76 -0.17
C ASN A 65 15.60 -11.25 -1.61
N GLY A 66 15.88 -9.95 -1.79
CA GLY A 66 16.10 -9.32 -3.10
C GLY A 66 14.85 -9.19 -3.98
N LYS A 67 13.66 -9.43 -3.42
CA LYS A 67 12.37 -9.29 -4.10
C LYS A 67 11.44 -8.36 -3.35
N ILE A 68 10.53 -7.74 -4.09
CA ILE A 68 9.40 -6.97 -3.56
C ILE A 68 8.18 -7.84 -3.81
N ASP A 69 7.48 -8.23 -2.75
CA ASP A 69 6.30 -9.08 -2.83
C ASP A 69 5.06 -8.36 -2.29
N TRP A 70 4.00 -8.30 -3.11
CA TRP A 70 2.75 -7.63 -2.78
C TRP A 70 1.56 -8.58 -2.84
N GLY A 71 0.68 -8.52 -1.83
CA GLY A 71 -0.63 -9.16 -1.88
C GLY A 71 -1.59 -8.41 -2.80
N TYR A 72 -1.49 -7.09 -2.86
CA TYR A 72 -2.29 -6.24 -3.74
C TYR A 72 -1.50 -5.01 -4.17
N HIS A 73 -1.98 -4.32 -5.20
CA HIS A 73 -1.50 -2.99 -5.57
C HIS A 73 -2.66 -2.11 -6.00
N VAL A 74 -2.57 -0.81 -5.71
CA VAL A 74 -3.61 0.17 -6.05
C VAL A 74 -3.00 1.43 -6.63
N ALA A 75 -3.71 2.02 -7.58
CA ALA A 75 -3.34 3.30 -8.17
C ALA A 75 -4.59 4.09 -8.62
N PRO A 76 -4.51 5.43 -8.70
CA PRO A 76 -5.56 6.25 -9.30
C PRO A 76 -5.73 5.95 -10.80
N ILE A 77 -6.98 6.02 -11.26
CA ILE A 77 -7.35 5.82 -12.66
C ILE A 77 -8.33 6.91 -13.11
N LEU A 78 -8.04 7.51 -14.26
CA LEU A 78 -8.82 8.59 -14.86
C LEU A 78 -9.38 8.16 -16.21
N GLN A 79 -10.52 8.73 -16.59
CA GLN A 79 -11.00 8.71 -17.95
C GLN A 79 -10.47 9.93 -18.69
N VAL A 80 -9.63 9.73 -19.70
CA VAL A 80 -8.99 10.80 -20.45
C VAL A 80 -9.47 10.75 -21.90
N LYS A 81 -9.96 11.87 -22.42
CA LYS A 81 -10.30 12.02 -23.83
C LYS A 81 -9.02 12.25 -24.64
N ILE A 82 -8.71 11.35 -25.56
CA ILE A 82 -7.56 11.43 -26.48
C ILE A 82 -8.12 11.38 -27.89
N GLY A 83 -8.18 12.55 -28.54
CA GLY A 83 -8.94 12.73 -29.78
C GLY A 83 -10.43 12.42 -29.56
N ASN A 84 -10.99 11.51 -30.35
CA ASN A 84 -12.40 11.11 -30.27
C ASN A 84 -12.65 9.90 -29.36
N LYS A 85 -11.65 9.43 -28.60
CA LYS A 85 -11.78 8.24 -27.75
C LYS A 85 -11.53 8.58 -26.29
N VAL A 86 -12.42 8.13 -25.42
CA VAL A 86 -12.20 8.12 -23.97
C VAL A 86 -11.41 6.87 -23.60
N ARG A 87 -10.36 7.03 -22.79
CA ARG A 87 -9.48 5.94 -22.37
C ARG A 87 -9.27 5.97 -20.87
N LYS A 88 -9.27 4.79 -20.24
CA LYS A 88 -8.91 4.62 -18.83
C LYS A 88 -7.39 4.60 -18.68
N MET A 89 -6.85 5.63 -18.03
CA MET A 89 -5.43 5.87 -17.84
C MET A 89 -5.10 5.79 -16.34
N VAL A 90 -4.17 4.92 -15.98
CA VAL A 90 -3.68 4.72 -14.61
C VAL A 90 -2.48 5.63 -14.38
N ILE A 91 -2.45 6.24 -13.20
CA ILE A 91 -1.36 7.10 -12.75
C ILE A 91 -0.62 6.36 -11.64
N ASP A 92 0.53 5.81 -11.97
CA ASP A 92 1.37 5.12 -11.01
C ASP A 92 2.85 5.43 -11.30
N PRO A 93 3.35 6.57 -10.81
CA PRO A 93 4.72 6.97 -11.03
C PRO A 93 5.75 5.98 -10.47
N SER A 94 5.37 5.19 -9.46
CA SER A 94 6.26 4.18 -8.86
C SER A 94 6.60 3.06 -9.85
N LEU A 95 5.64 2.66 -10.70
CA LEU A 95 5.82 1.65 -11.75
C LEU A 95 6.10 2.25 -13.13
N PHE A 96 5.59 3.45 -13.38
CA PHE A 96 5.61 4.16 -14.67
C PHE A 96 6.02 5.62 -14.49
N PRO A 97 7.32 5.90 -14.27
CA PRO A 97 7.82 7.25 -13.99
C PRO A 97 7.73 8.20 -15.19
N ARG A 98 7.41 7.70 -16.40
CA ARG A 98 7.25 8.52 -17.61
C ARG A 98 5.84 9.06 -17.81
N GLY A 99 4.92 8.79 -16.88
CA GLY A 99 3.56 9.31 -16.91
C GLY A 99 2.47 8.24 -17.04
N PRO A 100 1.22 8.67 -17.25
CA PRO A 100 0.06 7.79 -17.21
C PRO A 100 0.08 6.73 -18.32
N VAL A 101 -0.41 5.53 -18.00
CA VAL A 101 -0.49 4.41 -18.96
C VAL A 101 -1.90 3.84 -19.03
N ARG A 102 -2.23 3.11 -20.10
CA ARG A 102 -3.50 2.40 -20.16
C ARG A 102 -3.59 1.37 -19.03
N TYR A 103 -4.78 1.18 -18.46
CA TYR A 103 -4.95 0.24 -17.34
C TYR A 103 -4.48 -1.20 -17.65
N ARG A 104 -4.63 -1.66 -18.90
CA ARG A 104 -4.11 -2.98 -19.34
C ARG A 104 -2.59 -3.05 -19.32
N THR A 105 -1.91 -1.95 -19.67
CA THR A 105 -0.45 -1.84 -19.60
C THR A 105 0.01 -1.88 -18.14
N TRP A 106 -0.72 -1.20 -17.25
CA TRP A 106 -0.46 -1.25 -15.80
C TRP A 106 -0.65 -2.67 -15.24
N LEU A 107 -1.78 -3.33 -15.52
CA LEU A 107 -2.00 -4.73 -15.10
C LEU A 107 -0.94 -5.69 -15.65
N GLY A 108 -0.54 -5.52 -16.92
CA GLY A 108 0.52 -6.32 -17.54
C GLY A 108 1.89 -6.17 -16.87
N LYS A 109 2.15 -5.02 -16.22
CA LYS A 109 3.38 -4.79 -15.46
C LYS A 109 3.45 -5.64 -14.20
N LEU A 110 2.31 -5.93 -13.55
CA LEU A 110 2.24 -6.72 -12.32
C LEU A 110 2.56 -8.22 -12.50
N LYS A 111 2.69 -8.69 -13.76
CA LYS A 111 3.29 -9.99 -14.15
C LYS A 111 2.83 -11.23 -13.35
N THR A 112 1.59 -11.25 -12.86
CA THR A 112 1.07 -12.31 -12.00
C THR A 112 -0.11 -13.03 -12.66
N ARG A 113 -0.01 -14.35 -12.84
CA ARG A 113 -1.15 -15.13 -13.38
C ARG A 113 -2.30 -15.16 -12.37
N LYS A 114 -3.53 -15.15 -12.87
CA LYS A 114 -4.78 -15.12 -12.07
C LYS A 114 -4.90 -13.83 -11.23
N LEU A 115 -4.32 -12.72 -11.67
CA LEU A 115 -4.58 -11.44 -11.03
C LEU A 115 -6.05 -11.04 -11.24
N ILE A 116 -6.75 -10.67 -10.17
CA ILE A 116 -8.10 -10.08 -10.24
C ILE A 116 -7.96 -8.57 -10.06
N TYR A 117 -8.79 -7.78 -10.72
CA TYR A 117 -8.82 -6.34 -10.50
C TYR A 117 -10.23 -5.79 -10.36
N LEU A 118 -10.36 -4.74 -9.56
CA LEU A 118 -11.58 -3.96 -9.36
C LEU A 118 -11.28 -2.48 -9.69
N ILE A 119 -12.28 -1.77 -10.18
CA ILE A 119 -12.23 -0.30 -10.30
C ILE A 119 -13.33 0.23 -9.40
N MET A 120 -12.95 1.08 -8.46
CA MET A 120 -13.82 1.61 -7.42
C MET A 120 -13.69 3.12 -7.33
N ASP A 121 -14.70 3.79 -6.79
CA ASP A 121 -14.65 5.24 -6.58
C ASP A 121 -13.47 5.64 -5.69
N SER A 122 -13.04 6.91 -5.81
CA SER A 122 -11.92 7.46 -5.04
C SER A 122 -12.13 7.48 -3.52
N ASP A 123 -13.35 7.28 -3.04
CA ASP A 123 -13.66 7.32 -1.60
C ASP A 123 -13.20 6.03 -0.91
N TRP A 124 -13.18 4.91 -1.63
CA TRP A 124 -12.78 3.61 -1.11
C TRP A 124 -11.28 3.59 -0.87
N TYR A 125 -10.91 3.63 0.40
CA TYR A 125 -9.55 3.89 0.86
C TYR A 125 -8.72 2.63 0.97
N LEU A 126 -9.25 1.59 1.61
CA LEU A 126 -8.61 0.30 1.81
C LEU A 126 -9.69 -0.78 1.96
N PHE A 127 -9.27 -2.04 2.13
CA PHE A 127 -10.16 -3.19 2.25
C PHE A 127 -9.69 -4.10 3.39
N ASN A 128 -10.65 -4.76 4.03
CA ASN A 128 -10.42 -5.87 4.94
C ASN A 128 -10.61 -7.17 4.19
N SER A 129 -9.77 -8.17 4.44
CA SER A 129 -9.99 -9.53 3.89
C SER A 129 -10.38 -10.45 5.03
N SER A 130 -11.60 -10.98 5.00
CA SER A 130 -12.11 -11.89 6.03
C SER A 130 -12.44 -13.25 5.43
N ILE A 131 -11.87 -14.33 5.97
CA ILE A 131 -12.27 -15.70 5.62
C ILE A 131 -13.69 -15.90 6.14
N ILE A 132 -14.66 -16.06 5.24
CA ILE A 132 -15.98 -16.55 5.61
C ILE A 132 -16.01 -18.05 5.28
N PRO A 133 -15.98 -18.93 6.30
CA PRO A 133 -16.19 -20.35 6.07
C PRO A 133 -17.57 -20.56 5.45
N ASN A 134 -17.71 -21.45 4.46
CA ASN A 134 -19.02 -21.79 3.89
C ASN A 134 -20.05 -22.24 4.95
N SER A 135 -19.61 -22.71 6.12
CA SER A 135 -20.48 -23.07 7.25
C SER A 135 -21.22 -21.88 7.88
N GLN A 136 -20.75 -20.64 7.69
CA GLN A 136 -21.47 -19.44 8.15
C GLN A 136 -22.62 -19.01 7.21
N PHE A 137 -22.74 -19.64 6.04
CA PHE A 137 -23.94 -19.52 5.20
C PHE A 137 -24.98 -20.62 5.49
N GLN A 138 -24.82 -21.38 6.58
CA GLN A 138 -25.87 -22.26 7.07
C GLN A 138 -27.05 -21.39 7.52
N ILE A 139 -28.01 -21.24 6.62
CA ILE A 139 -29.37 -20.82 6.92
C ILE A 139 -29.90 -21.92 7.85
N ASN A 140 -29.84 -21.68 9.17
CA ASN A 140 -30.69 -22.42 10.07
C ASN A 140 -32.12 -22.04 9.68
N SER A 141 -32.82 -23.05 9.20
CA SER A 141 -34.26 -23.06 8.96
C SER A 141 -34.98 -22.44 10.15
N ASP A 142 -35.94 -21.58 9.81
CA ASP A 142 -37.12 -21.22 10.59
C ASP A 142 -36.85 -20.69 11.99
N GLU A 143 -36.53 -19.39 12.09
CA GLU A 143 -37.23 -18.43 12.95
C GLU A 143 -36.47 -17.10 12.94
N ASP A 144 -37.21 -16.01 12.71
CA ASP A 144 -36.81 -14.61 12.82
C ASP A 144 -35.73 -14.10 11.86
N LEU A 145 -36.11 -13.14 10.99
CA LEU A 145 -35.39 -11.91 10.64
C LEU A 145 -35.94 -11.34 9.31
N HIS A 146 -37.06 -10.60 9.42
CA HIS A 146 -37.59 -9.79 8.33
C HIS A 146 -36.77 -8.50 8.03
N HIS A 147 -35.57 -8.33 8.61
CA HIS A 147 -34.84 -7.05 8.53
C HIS A 147 -33.31 -7.12 8.29
N LEU A 148 -32.74 -8.22 7.81
CA LEU A 148 -31.38 -8.17 7.26
C LEU A 148 -31.41 -8.18 5.73
N ASN A 149 -30.77 -7.17 5.13
CA ASN A 149 -30.44 -7.10 3.71
C ASN A 149 -29.68 -8.39 3.31
N LYS A 150 -30.41 -9.34 2.72
CA LYS A 150 -29.82 -10.56 2.16
C LYS A 150 -28.92 -10.18 0.99
N PRO A 151 -27.62 -10.52 0.99
CA PRO A 151 -26.85 -10.45 -0.25
C PRO A 151 -27.44 -11.46 -1.23
N ASN A 152 -27.99 -10.98 -2.35
CA ASN A 152 -28.66 -11.76 -3.40
C ASN A 152 -27.70 -12.62 -4.26
N LEU A 153 -26.63 -13.15 -3.67
CA LEU A 153 -25.59 -13.88 -4.40
C LEU A 153 -25.39 -15.28 -3.82
N LYS A 154 -26.00 -16.29 -4.44
CA LYS A 154 -25.60 -17.69 -4.27
C LYS A 154 -24.44 -17.99 -5.20
N LEU A 155 -23.23 -18.14 -4.64
CA LEU A 155 -22.05 -18.51 -5.40
C LEU A 155 -22.01 -20.04 -5.63
N PRO A 156 -21.48 -20.52 -6.77
CA PRO A 156 -21.32 -21.96 -7.03
C PRO A 156 -20.41 -22.65 -5.99
N GLU A 157 -20.58 -23.95 -5.73
CA GLU A 157 -19.75 -24.70 -4.75
C GLU A 157 -18.25 -24.67 -5.05
N SER A 158 -17.86 -24.48 -6.31
CA SER A 158 -16.47 -24.28 -6.75
C SER A 158 -15.85 -22.96 -6.27
N PHE A 159 -16.63 -22.08 -5.62
CA PHE A 159 -16.18 -20.84 -4.97
C PHE A 159 -15.90 -20.99 -3.45
N SER A 160 -15.93 -22.21 -2.91
CA SER A 160 -15.76 -22.48 -1.47
C SER A 160 -14.51 -21.82 -0.86
N ASN A 161 -14.75 -21.04 0.20
CA ASN A 161 -13.77 -20.38 1.09
C ASN A 161 -13.02 -19.18 0.48
N LYS A 162 -13.73 -18.15 0.01
CA LYS A 162 -13.09 -16.86 -0.33
C LYS A 162 -13.10 -15.88 0.83
N LEU A 163 -11.99 -15.14 0.94
CA LEU A 163 -11.96 -13.91 1.71
C LEU A 163 -12.88 -12.90 1.03
N ILE A 164 -13.88 -12.39 1.76
CA ILE A 164 -14.62 -11.21 1.30
C ILE A 164 -13.72 -10.01 1.54
N THR A 165 -13.48 -9.25 0.47
CA THR A 165 -12.82 -7.95 0.57
C THR A 165 -13.88 -6.87 0.76
N ASP A 166 -14.15 -6.47 2.00
CA ASP A 166 -15.01 -5.33 2.29
C ASP A 166 -14.18 -4.06 2.29
N PHE A 167 -14.55 -3.12 1.42
CA PHE A 167 -13.89 -1.83 1.33
C PHE A 167 -14.44 -0.87 2.37
N PHE A 168 -13.57 0.00 2.87
CA PHE A 168 -13.95 1.07 3.78
C PHE A 168 -13.38 2.41 3.28
N LYS A 169 -14.03 3.50 3.70
CA LYS A 169 -13.68 4.86 3.28
C LYS A 169 -12.63 5.47 4.21
N TYR A 170 -11.99 6.55 3.75
CA TYR A 170 -11.11 7.35 4.59
C TYR A 170 -11.94 8.28 5.49
N GLU A 171 -12.48 7.73 6.57
CA GLU A 171 -13.34 8.43 7.52
C GLU A 171 -12.99 8.09 8.98
N GLU A 172 -13.58 8.84 9.91
CA GLU A 172 -13.47 8.63 11.36
C GLU A 172 -12.03 8.31 11.82
N ASP A 173 -11.79 7.10 12.30
CA ASP A 173 -10.50 6.63 12.82
C ASP A 173 -9.35 6.82 11.84
N CYS A 174 -9.58 6.65 10.54
CA CYS A 174 -8.52 6.84 9.55
C CYS A 174 -8.04 8.30 9.52
N LYS A 175 -8.98 9.25 9.61
CA LYS A 175 -8.71 10.69 9.65
C LYS A 175 -8.16 11.12 11.01
N ASN A 176 -8.79 10.68 12.10
CA ASN A 176 -8.40 11.03 13.46
C ASN A 176 -6.97 10.56 13.79
N ASN A 177 -6.56 9.44 13.20
CA ASN A 177 -5.22 8.88 13.41
C ASN A 177 -4.22 9.22 12.29
N HIS A 178 -4.59 10.07 11.32
CA HIS A 178 -3.73 10.56 10.24
C HIS A 178 -3.08 9.44 9.41
N TRP A 179 -3.86 8.44 8.98
CA TRP A 179 -3.28 7.24 8.35
C TRP A 179 -2.56 7.56 7.03
N VAL A 180 -3.10 8.47 6.22
CA VAL A 180 -2.48 8.88 4.95
C VAL A 180 -1.15 9.57 5.22
N GLU A 181 -1.13 10.52 6.14
CA GLU A 181 0.05 11.31 6.48
C GLU A 181 1.15 10.43 7.09
N LYS A 182 0.79 9.53 8.01
CA LYS A 182 1.73 8.55 8.60
C LYS A 182 2.28 7.59 7.55
N GLY A 183 1.44 7.09 6.65
CA GLY A 183 1.88 6.19 5.58
C GLY A 183 2.83 6.85 4.58
N LEU A 184 2.57 8.11 4.22
CA LEU A 184 3.49 8.90 3.39
C LEU A 184 4.80 9.18 4.14
N ALA A 185 4.73 9.59 5.40
CA ALA A 185 5.90 9.81 6.24
C ALA A 185 6.78 8.57 6.39
N ILE A 186 6.19 7.38 6.52
CA ILE A 186 6.92 6.10 6.52
C ILE A 186 7.70 5.91 5.22
N ASN A 187 7.05 6.11 4.07
CA ASN A 187 7.69 5.92 2.77
C ASN A 187 8.83 6.93 2.54
N GLU A 188 8.65 8.19 2.95
CA GLU A 188 9.67 9.23 2.84
C GLU A 188 10.87 8.93 3.74
N THR A 189 10.59 8.62 5.02
CA THR A 189 11.61 8.27 6.01
C THR A 189 12.41 7.03 5.59
N ALA A 190 11.75 6.00 5.04
CA ALA A 190 12.43 4.80 4.55
C ALA A 190 13.40 5.09 3.39
N ILE A 191 13.05 6.03 2.51
CA ILE A 191 13.92 6.41 1.39
C ILE A 191 15.07 7.28 1.84
N GLU A 192 14.84 8.17 2.80
CA GLU A 192 15.91 8.91 3.44
C GLU A 192 16.89 7.97 4.16
N PHE A 193 16.38 6.98 4.92
CA PHE A 193 17.20 5.94 5.54
C PHE A 193 18.01 5.18 4.50
N TYR A 194 17.38 4.75 3.41
CA TYR A 194 18.07 4.06 2.33
C TYR A 194 19.22 4.89 1.74
N ASN A 195 18.95 6.15 1.41
CA ASN A 195 19.92 7.01 0.73
C ASN A 195 21.10 7.37 1.63
N THR A 196 20.84 7.61 2.92
CA THR A 196 21.84 8.09 3.87
C THR A 196 22.61 6.96 4.53
N GLU A 197 21.95 5.86 4.87
CA GLU A 197 22.55 4.79 5.69
C GLU A 197 22.89 3.56 4.86
N ILE A 198 21.97 3.06 4.02
CA ILE A 198 22.16 1.77 3.34
C ILE A 198 23.00 1.91 2.07
N LYS A 199 22.66 2.88 1.22
CA LYS A 199 23.27 3.06 -0.11
C LYS A 199 24.78 3.28 -0.05
N PRO A 200 25.35 4.07 0.88
CA PRO A 200 26.80 4.23 0.99
C PRO A 200 27.50 2.92 1.35
N ILE A 201 26.98 2.17 2.31
CA ILE A 201 27.56 0.89 2.74
C ILE A 201 27.51 -0.14 1.61
N LEU A 202 26.40 -0.21 0.87
CA LEU A 202 26.28 -1.08 -0.31
C LEU A 202 27.32 -0.76 -1.39
N SER A 203 27.70 0.50 -1.56
CA SER A 203 28.71 0.91 -2.56
C SER A 203 30.14 0.55 -2.14
N LEU A 204 30.43 0.55 -0.84
CA LEU A 204 31.74 0.22 -0.28
C LEU A 204 31.98 -1.30 -0.17
N GLY A 205 30.92 -2.12 -0.15
CA GLY A 205 31.03 -3.58 -0.07
C GLY A 205 31.50 -4.12 1.29
N SER A 206 31.58 -3.27 2.31
CA SER A 206 31.96 -3.62 3.69
C SER A 206 30.72 -3.78 4.59
N GLN A 207 30.92 -4.15 5.87
CA GLN A 207 29.88 -4.16 6.91
C GLN A 207 28.60 -4.99 6.58
N LYS A 208 28.80 -6.24 6.15
CA LYS A 208 27.71 -7.15 5.74
C LYS A 208 26.64 -7.34 6.82
N GLU A 209 27.03 -7.42 8.08
CA GLU A 209 26.11 -7.59 9.20
C GLU A 209 25.18 -6.37 9.36
N LEU A 210 25.75 -5.16 9.34
CA LEU A 210 24.97 -3.91 9.43
C LEU A 210 24.01 -3.75 8.25
N ILE A 211 24.45 -4.10 7.04
CA ILE A 211 23.55 -4.12 5.87
C ILE A 211 22.39 -5.10 6.10
N ASN A 212 22.66 -6.28 6.65
CA ASN A 212 21.61 -7.27 6.89
C ASN A 212 20.59 -6.75 7.92
N ASP A 213 21.06 -6.14 9.01
CA ASP A 213 20.21 -5.50 10.01
C ASP A 213 19.33 -4.42 9.38
N TYR A 214 19.91 -3.54 8.57
CA TYR A 214 19.16 -2.45 7.93
C TYR A 214 18.19 -2.93 6.85
N LYS A 215 18.50 -4.02 6.14
CA LYS A 215 17.56 -4.67 5.23
C LYS A 215 16.41 -5.33 5.98
N ASN A 216 16.67 -5.95 7.13
CA ASN A 216 15.60 -6.51 7.96
C ASN A 216 14.69 -5.40 8.51
N LEU A 217 15.26 -4.25 8.87
CA LEU A 217 14.50 -3.10 9.34
C LEU A 217 13.70 -2.41 8.22
N VAL A 218 14.36 -1.93 7.16
CA VAL A 218 13.77 -1.07 6.12
C VAL A 218 13.23 -1.86 4.93
N GLY A 219 13.69 -3.09 4.72
CA GLY A 219 13.19 -3.96 3.65
C GLY A 219 11.85 -4.60 3.98
N ASN A 220 11.42 -4.57 5.24
CA ASN A 220 10.13 -5.06 5.72
C ASN A 220 9.34 -3.91 6.32
N VAL A 221 8.25 -3.50 5.67
CA VAL A 221 7.42 -2.38 6.15
C VAL A 221 6.89 -2.61 7.57
N PHE A 222 6.54 -3.85 7.94
CA PHE A 222 6.00 -4.13 9.25
C PHE A 222 7.03 -3.83 10.34
N ASN A 223 8.29 -4.17 10.10
CA ASN A 223 9.39 -3.82 11.00
C ASN A 223 9.60 -2.32 11.08
N PHE A 224 9.64 -1.66 9.92
CA PHE A 224 9.86 -0.22 9.85
C PHE A 224 8.75 0.56 10.57
N GLU A 225 7.48 0.22 10.33
CA GLU A 225 6.34 0.83 11.02
C GLU A 225 6.34 0.53 12.52
N THR A 226 6.62 -0.72 12.92
CA THR A 226 6.71 -1.10 14.34
C THR A 226 7.70 -0.20 15.08
N ILE A 227 8.87 0.08 14.49
CA ILE A 227 9.94 0.84 15.15
C ILE A 227 9.70 2.35 15.14
N PHE A 228 9.25 2.89 14.01
CA PHE A 228 9.21 4.34 13.79
C PHE A 228 7.81 4.95 13.97
N ARG A 229 6.74 4.25 13.56
CA ARG A 229 5.36 4.73 13.76
C ARG A 229 4.82 4.34 15.12
N ASP A 230 4.97 3.07 15.48
CA ASP A 230 4.29 2.49 16.65
C ASP A 230 5.16 2.59 17.93
N GLU A 231 6.47 2.79 17.77
CA GLU A 231 7.45 2.78 18.87
C GLU A 231 7.42 1.48 19.69
N MET A 232 7.15 0.36 19.03
CA MET A 232 7.00 -0.96 19.63
C MET A 232 8.15 -1.90 19.28
N TRP A 233 8.02 -3.15 19.73
CA TRP A 233 8.88 -4.28 19.36
C TRP A 233 8.07 -5.34 18.62
N ASN A 234 8.77 -6.14 17.82
CA ASN A 234 8.24 -7.39 17.30
C ASN A 234 9.32 -8.49 17.39
N TYR A 235 9.05 -9.67 16.83
CA TYR A 235 9.97 -10.81 16.94
C TYR A 235 11.34 -10.57 16.28
N GLU A 236 11.41 -9.77 15.21
CA GLU A 236 12.67 -9.41 14.52
C GLU A 236 13.29 -8.15 15.13
N MET A 237 12.45 -7.15 15.44
CA MET A 237 12.84 -5.84 15.96
C MET A 237 12.77 -5.81 17.50
N ASN A 238 13.42 -6.79 18.11
CA ASN A 238 13.40 -7.03 19.55
C ASN A 238 14.29 -6.04 20.33
N MET A 239 14.36 -6.21 21.66
CA MET A 239 15.14 -5.33 22.53
C MET A 239 16.64 -5.30 22.19
N GLU A 240 17.23 -6.44 21.82
CA GLU A 240 18.64 -6.52 21.45
C GLU A 240 18.91 -5.69 20.18
N PHE A 241 18.09 -5.86 19.15
CA PHE A 241 18.17 -5.08 17.91
C PHE A 241 18.05 -3.58 18.21
N GLN A 242 17.06 -3.17 18.99
CA GLN A 242 16.84 -1.76 19.29
C GLN A 242 17.96 -1.16 20.14
N ASN A 243 18.51 -1.90 21.10
CA ASN A 243 19.65 -1.44 21.89
C ASN A 243 20.91 -1.27 21.03
N LYS A 244 21.17 -2.22 20.12
CA LYS A 244 22.28 -2.15 19.16
C LYS A 244 22.19 -0.92 18.25
N HIS A 245 20.97 -0.59 17.81
CA HIS A 245 20.69 0.47 16.82
C HIS A 245 20.04 1.73 17.44
N GLN A 246 20.15 1.93 18.75
CA GLN A 246 19.38 2.97 19.47
C GLN A 246 19.61 4.39 18.92
N ILE A 247 20.85 4.72 18.54
CA ILE A 247 21.20 6.05 18.03
C ILE A 247 20.52 6.30 16.68
N ILE A 248 20.57 5.31 15.78
CA ILE A 248 19.96 5.45 14.46
C ILE A 248 18.44 5.45 14.55
N ILE A 249 17.87 4.64 15.45
CA ILE A 249 16.43 4.62 15.69
C ILE A 249 15.95 5.97 16.23
N ALA A 250 16.62 6.54 17.24
CA ALA A 250 16.28 7.84 17.80
C ALA A 250 16.33 8.96 16.73
N LYS A 251 17.38 8.99 15.89
CA LYS A 251 17.49 9.92 14.77
C LYS A 251 16.28 9.82 13.83
N TYR A 252 15.95 8.61 13.39
CA TYR A 252 14.90 8.43 12.39
C TYR A 252 13.48 8.53 12.94
N ARG A 253 13.27 8.38 14.26
CA ARG A 253 12.00 8.77 14.91
C ARG A 253 11.75 10.27 14.81
N VAL A 254 12.78 11.09 15.02
CA VAL A 254 12.66 12.55 14.87
C VAL A 254 12.35 12.93 13.42
N ILE A 255 13.05 12.32 12.46
CA ILE A 255 12.80 12.53 11.02
C ILE A 255 11.36 12.11 10.66
N TYR A 256 10.93 10.93 11.11
CA TYR A 256 9.57 10.45 10.89
C TYR A 256 8.52 11.42 11.44
N ALA A 257 8.67 11.87 12.69
CA ALA A 257 7.75 12.84 13.29
C ALA A 257 7.69 14.15 12.50
N SER A 258 8.84 14.66 12.03
CA SER A 258 8.88 15.83 11.17
C SER A 258 8.17 15.60 9.82
N ASN A 259 8.33 14.42 9.23
CA ASN A 259 7.65 14.06 7.98
C ASN A 259 6.14 13.94 8.18
N VAL A 260 5.66 13.43 9.32
CA VAL A 260 4.22 13.39 9.64
C VAL A 260 3.64 14.82 9.63
N LEU A 261 4.29 15.77 10.32
CA LEU A 261 3.86 17.17 10.34
C LEU A 261 3.83 17.77 8.93
N LYS A 262 4.88 17.55 8.13
CA LYS A 262 4.95 17.97 6.72
C LYS A 262 3.74 17.46 5.93
N TRP A 263 3.38 16.18 6.07
CA TRP A 263 2.26 15.60 5.32
C TRP A 263 0.89 16.04 5.84
N GLN A 264 0.75 16.34 7.14
CA GLN A 264 -0.45 16.97 7.70
C GLN A 264 -0.67 18.37 7.11
N GLU A 265 0.37 19.19 7.05
CA GLU A 265 0.29 20.51 6.41
C GLU A 265 -0.02 20.40 4.91
N SER A 266 0.60 19.44 4.23
CA SER A 266 0.37 19.17 2.81
C SER A 266 -1.08 18.78 2.54
N LEU A 267 -1.62 17.83 3.31
CA LEU A 267 -3.00 17.36 3.17
C LEU A 267 -4.01 18.48 3.51
N ALA A 268 -3.74 19.27 4.54
CA ALA A 268 -4.57 20.41 4.92
C ALA A 268 -4.68 21.49 3.82
N LYS A 269 -3.65 21.62 2.96
CA LYS A 269 -3.70 22.52 1.80
C LYS A 269 -4.58 22.02 0.67
N LEU A 270 -4.80 20.70 0.57
CA LEU A 270 -5.68 20.11 -0.47
C LEU A 270 -7.16 20.24 -0.13
N ASN A 271 -7.49 20.35 1.16
CA ASN A 271 -8.87 20.46 1.65
C ASN A 271 -9.37 21.93 1.73
N LYS A 272 -8.65 22.88 1.14
CA LYS A 272 -9.03 24.29 1.04
C LYS A 272 -9.61 24.59 -0.33
#